data_AF-A0A015N182-F1
#
_entry.id   AF-A0A015N182-F1
#
_cell.length_a   1.000
_cell.length_b   1.000
_cell.length_c   1.000
_cell.angle_alpha   90.00
_cell.angle_beta   90.00
_cell.angle_gamma   90.00
#
_symmetry.space_group_name_H-M   'P 1'
#
loop_
_entity.id
_entity.type
_entity.pdbx_description
1 polymer ?
#
loop_
_entity_poly.entity_id
_entity_poly.type
_entity_poly.pdbx_seq_one_letter_code
_entity_poly.pdbx_strand_id
1 'polypeptide(L)' 'MSTKRKRVNLSAGQKCEICEMKERDPRIQNVELAQKYNVGKSTITDILKESERWLTITESQENVKKFRGPKWP' A
#
# COMPACT_ATOMS: atom_id res chain seq x y z
N MET A 1 6.01 -27.87 -5.72
CA MET A 1 4.80 -27.21 -5.16
C MET A 1 4.88 -25.72 -5.45
N SER A 2 4.29 -25.24 -6.55
CA SER A 2 4.25 -23.80 -6.84
C SER A 2 3.19 -23.16 -5.96
N THR A 3 3.57 -22.69 -4.78
CA THR A 3 2.70 -21.91 -3.90
C THR A 3 2.35 -20.60 -4.61
N LYS A 4 1.21 -20.58 -5.31
CA LYS A 4 0.67 -19.36 -5.91
C LYS A 4 0.53 -18.32 -4.80
N ARG A 5 1.33 -17.26 -4.85
CA ARG A 5 1.23 -16.16 -3.88
C ARG A 5 -0.15 -15.54 -4.01
N LYS A 6 -0.93 -15.59 -2.93
CA LYS A 6 -2.24 -14.94 -2.88
C LYS A 6 -2.02 -13.44 -2.95
N ARG A 7 -2.70 -12.78 -3.89
CA ARG A 7 -2.64 -11.31 -4.01
C ARG A 7 -3.32 -10.71 -2.77
N VAL A 8 -2.54 -9.98 -1.97
CA VAL A 8 -3.06 -9.19 -0.85
C VAL A 8 -3.45 -7.82 -1.39
N ASN A 9 -4.67 -7.39 -1.10
CA ASN A 9 -5.12 -6.04 -1.40
C ASN A 9 -4.85 -5.17 -0.17
N LEU A 10 -3.87 -4.26 -0.29
CA LEU A 10 -3.63 -3.25 0.74
C LEU A 10 -4.54 -2.05 0.49
N SER A 11 -5.24 -1.60 1.53
CA SER A 11 -6.00 -0.35 1.50
C SER A 11 -5.06 0.86 1.43
N ALA A 12 -5.59 2.04 1.07
CA ALA A 12 -4.81 3.27 1.11
C ALA A 12 -4.25 3.54 2.51
N GLY A 13 -5.10 3.41 3.55
CA GLY A 13 -4.67 3.58 4.95
C GLY A 13 -3.54 2.65 5.37
N GLN A 14 -3.55 1.37 4.94
CA GLN A 14 -2.45 0.45 5.22
C GLN A 14 -1.13 0.86 4.55
N LYS A 15 -1.20 1.44 3.36
CA LYS A 15 -0.01 1.95 2.67
C LYS A 15 0.53 3.20 3.36
N CYS A 16 -0.34 4.09 3.81
CA CYS A 16 0.04 5.24 4.64
C CYS A 16 0.72 4.79 5.93
N GLU A 17 0.14 3.81 6.63
CA GLU A 17 0.72 3.28 7.87
C GLU A 17 2.13 2.69 7.64
N ILE A 18 2.35 2.00 6.52
CA ILE A 18 3.68 1.51 6.13
C ILE A 18 4.66 2.68 5.94
N CYS A 19 4.23 3.77 5.31
CA CYS A 19 5.06 4.97 5.11
C CYS A 19 5.37 5.67 6.43
N GLU A 20 4.37 5.86 7.30
CA GLU A 20 4.54 6.46 8.63
C GLU A 20 5.45 5.62 9.53
N MET A 21 5.30 4.29 9.54
CA MET A 21 6.19 3.40 10.28
C MET A 21 7.63 3.53 9.80
N LYS A 22 7.84 3.69 8.50
CA LYS A 22 9.18 3.86 7.93
C LYS A 22 9.78 5.24 8.24
N GLU A 23 8.95 6.27 8.32
CA GLU A 23 9.36 7.62 8.69
C GLU A 23 9.72 7.72 10.18
N ARG A 24 8.92 7.11 11.06
CA ARG A 24 9.23 7.02 12.51
C ARG A 24 10.46 6.17 12.78
N ASP A 25 10.54 5.01 12.12
CA ASP A 25 11.60 4.03 12.33
C ASP A 25 12.30 3.67 11.01
N PRO A 26 13.25 4.50 10.54
CA PRO A 26 13.99 4.22 9.30
C PRO A 26 14.83 2.94 9.37
N ARG A 27 15.09 2.41 10.59
CA ARG A 27 15.83 1.18 10.84
C ARG A 27 15.02 -0.10 10.58
N ILE A 28 13.68 -0.03 10.52
CA ILE A 28 12.84 -1.21 10.26
C ILE A 28 13.20 -1.80 8.90
N GLN A 29 13.37 -3.11 8.84
CA GLN A 29 13.68 -3.79 7.59
C GLN A 29 12.42 -3.96 6.74
N ASN A 30 12.57 -3.77 5.42
CA ASN A 30 11.48 -3.98 4.47
C ASN A 30 10.97 -5.43 4.48
N VAL A 31 11.81 -6.38 4.91
CA VAL A 31 11.45 -7.79 5.07
C VAL A 31 10.42 -7.98 6.18
N GLU A 32 10.59 -7.26 7.27
CA GLU A 32 9.74 -7.34 8.45
C GLU A 32 8.37 -6.71 8.18
N LEU A 33 8.34 -5.56 7.49
CA LEU A 33 7.11 -4.95 6.99
C LEU A 33 6.39 -5.88 5.99
N ALA A 34 7.14 -6.50 5.07
CA ALA A 34 6.58 -7.43 4.11
C ALA A 34 5.91 -8.63 4.81
N GLN A 35 6.52 -9.17 5.87
CA GLN A 35 5.94 -10.26 6.65
C GLN A 35 4.69 -9.80 7.42
N LYS A 36 4.75 -8.64 8.09
CA LYS A 36 3.65 -8.08 8.88
C LYS A 36 2.37 -7.89 8.04
N TYR A 37 2.52 -7.38 6.82
CA TYR A 37 1.41 -7.16 5.90
C TYR A 37 1.17 -8.31 4.92
N ASN A 38 1.90 -9.43 5.06
CA ASN A 38 1.86 -10.60 4.18
C ASN A 38 2.06 -10.27 2.68
N VAL A 39 2.87 -9.25 2.39
CA VAL A 39 3.15 -8.79 1.02
C VAL A 39 4.57 -9.14 0.58
N GLY A 40 4.85 -8.95 -0.71
CA GLY A 40 6.21 -9.09 -1.22
C GLY A 40 7.09 -7.90 -0.81
N LYS A 41 8.40 -8.13 -0.69
CA LYS A 41 9.38 -7.04 -0.52
C LYS A 41 9.27 -5.98 -1.61
N SER A 42 9.03 -6.40 -2.86
CA SER A 42 8.81 -5.50 -3.99
C SER A 42 7.63 -4.56 -3.74
N THR A 43 6.53 -5.07 -3.18
CA THR A 43 5.35 -4.27 -2.85
C THR A 43 5.66 -3.21 -1.80
N ILE A 44 6.45 -3.53 -0.76
CA ILE A 44 6.90 -2.54 0.22
C ILE A 44 7.76 -1.46 -0.47
N THR A 45 8.70 -1.85 -1.33
CA THR A 45 9.52 -0.88 -2.07
C THR A 45 8.68 0.01 -2.99
N ASP A 46 7.69 -0.56 -3.69
CA ASP A 46 6.79 0.22 -4.57
C ASP A 46 5.95 1.21 -3.75
N ILE A 47 5.44 0.79 -2.59
CA ILE A 47 4.72 1.67 -1.65
C ILE A 47 5.63 2.80 -1.16
N LEU A 48 6.86 2.48 -0.75
CA LEU A 48 7.81 3.47 -0.24
C LEU A 48 8.29 4.44 -1.33
N LYS A 49 8.37 4.02 -2.60
CA LYS A 49 8.64 4.94 -3.72
C LYS A 49 7.54 5.96 -3.92
N GLU A 50 6.29 5.55 -3.67
CA GLU A 50 5.12 6.41 -3.72
C GLU A 50 4.77 6.97 -2.33
N SER A 51 5.71 7.03 -1.37
CA SER A 51 5.42 7.42 0.01
C SER A 51 4.83 8.82 0.10
N GLU A 52 5.39 9.78 -0.63
CA GLU A 52 4.86 11.15 -0.72
C GLU A 52 3.39 11.15 -1.14
N ARG A 53 3.06 10.35 -2.16
CA ARG A 53 1.70 10.21 -2.66
C ARG A 53 0.77 9.58 -1.62
N TRP A 54 1.21 8.54 -0.92
CA TRP A 54 0.39 7.88 0.10
C TRP A 54 0.15 8.81 1.29
N LEU A 55 1.18 9.51 1.77
CA LEU A 55 1.06 10.48 2.86
C LEU A 55 0.09 11.63 2.52
N THR A 56 0.09 12.13 1.27
CA THR A 56 -0.87 13.15 0.82
C THR A 56 -2.30 12.62 0.63
N ILE A 57 -2.48 11.34 0.27
CA ILE A 57 -3.80 10.72 0.04
C ILE A 57 -4.61 10.60 1.34
N THR A 58 -3.95 10.46 2.49
CA THR A 58 -4.56 10.30 3.81
C THR A 58 -5.53 11.42 4.16
N GLU A 59 -5.29 12.64 3.66
CA GLU A 59 -6.13 13.81 3.95
C GLU A 59 -7.34 13.93 2.99
N SER A 60 -7.31 13.29 1.82
CA SER A 60 -8.21 13.64 0.72
C SER A 60 -9.02 12.48 0.13
N GLN A 61 -8.75 11.21 0.46
CA GLN A 61 -9.18 10.13 -0.44
C GLN A 61 -9.71 8.83 0.19
N GLU A 62 -10.52 8.89 1.24
CA GLU A 62 -11.39 7.74 1.58
C GLU A 62 -12.69 7.69 0.75
N ASN A 63 -13.06 8.76 0.03
CA ASN A 63 -14.34 8.81 -0.69
C ASN A 63 -14.26 9.32 -2.13
N VAL A 64 -13.35 8.75 -2.93
CA VAL A 64 -13.53 8.82 -4.39
C VAL A 64 -13.97 7.44 -4.84
N LYS A 65 -15.25 7.12 -4.59
CA LYS A 65 -15.97 6.13 -5.41
C LYS A 65 -15.82 6.64 -6.84
N LYS A 66 -14.84 6.11 -7.58
CA LYS A 66 -14.67 6.42 -9.00
C LYS A 66 -15.95 5.98 -9.67
N PHE A 67 -16.84 6.93 -9.94
CA PHE A 67 -18.11 6.71 -10.58
C PHE A 67 -17.80 6.08 -11.93
N ARG A 68 -17.95 4.76 -12.02
CA ARG A 68 -17.87 4.06 -13.29
C ARG A 68 -19.21 4.31 -13.94
N GLY A 69 -19.32 5.44 -14.64
CA GLY A 69 -20.49 5.78 -15.43
C GLY A 69 -20.85 4.61 -16.36
N PRO A 70 -22.13 4.49 -16.74
CA PRO A 70 -22.58 3.40 -17.61
C PRO A 70 -21.71 3.36 -18.87
N LYS A 71 -21.25 2.16 -19.22
CA LYS A 71 -20.39 1.91 -20.39
C LYS A 71 -21.23 1.99 -21.66
N TRP A 72 -21.53 3.23 -22.10
CA TRP A 72 -22.18 3.65 -23.36
C TRP A 72 -23.50 2.93 -23.75
N PRO A 73 -24.39 3.57 -24.54
CA PRO A 73 -25.77 3.14 -24.75
C PRO A 73 -25.93 1.86 -25.58
#